data_AF-A0A2E2IQ92-F1
#
_entry.id   AF-A0A2E2IQ92-F1
#
_cell.length_a   1.000
_cell.length_b   1.000
_cell.length_c   1.000
_cell.angle_alpha   90.00
_cell.angle_beta   90.00
_cell.angle_gamma   90.00
#
_symmetry.space_group_name_H-M   'P 1'
#
loop_
_entity.id
_entity.type
_entity.pdbx_description
1 polymer ?
#
loop_
_entity_poly.entity_id
_entity_poly.type
_entity_poly.pdbx_seq_one_letter_code
_entity_poly.pdbx_strand_id
1 'polypeptide(L)' 'MTDFPTSFDRDDLLKCARGELFGPGNAQLPAPPMLMMDRITSISGDGGEHGKG' A
#
# COMPACT_ATOMS: atom_id res chain seq x y z
N MET A 1 -15.63 -0.16 -5.60
CA MET A 1 -14.36 -0.02 -4.87
C MET A 1 -13.65 -1.33 -5.05
N THR A 2 -12.45 -1.33 -5.61
CA THR A 2 -11.65 -2.56 -5.73
C THR A 2 -11.31 -2.98 -4.30
N ASP A 3 -11.76 -4.16 -3.87
CA ASP A 3 -11.41 -4.71 -2.56
C ASP A 3 -9.92 -5.09 -2.57
N PHE A 4 -9.08 -4.13 -2.21
CA PHE A 4 -7.67 -4.40 -1.96
C PHE A 4 -7.51 -5.13 -0.62
N PRO A 5 -6.42 -5.90 -0.46
CA PRO A 5 -6.06 -6.45 0.85
C PRO A 5 -5.96 -5.34 1.90
N THR A 6 -6.35 -5.65 3.13
CA THR A 6 -6.19 -4.76 4.28
C THR A 6 -4.80 -4.87 4.91
N SER A 7 -3.91 -5.71 4.37
CA SER A 7 -2.52 -5.87 4.80
C SER A 7 -1.65 -6.19 3.59
N PHE A 8 -0.40 -5.73 3.61
CA PHE A 8 0.57 -5.91 2.53
C PHE A 8 1.92 -6.33 3.10
N ASP A 9 2.53 -7.36 2.52
CA ASP A 9 3.89 -7.76 2.86
C ASP A 9 4.93 -6.98 2.06
N ARG A 10 6.22 -7.30 2.27
CA ARG A 10 7.32 -6.60 1.60
C ARG A 10 7.27 -6.77 0.08
N ASP A 11 6.90 -7.94 -0.41
CA ASP A 11 6.87 -8.22 -1.84
C ASP A 11 5.76 -7.44 -2.52
N ASP A 12 4.63 -7.25 -1.85
CA ASP A 12 3.54 -6.40 -2.33
C ASP A 12 3.93 -4.93 -2.37
N LEU A 13 4.67 -4.43 -1.38
CA LEU A 13 5.20 -3.05 -1.41
C LEU A 13 6.19 -2.86 -2.56
N LEU A 14 7.00 -3.88 -2.87
CA LEU A 14 7.90 -3.85 -4.02
C LEU A 14 7.14 -3.91 -5.36
N LYS A 15 6.06 -4.70 -5.47
CA LYS A 15 5.16 -4.68 -6.63
C LYS A 15 4.54 -3.29 -6.82
N CYS A 16 4.14 -2.64 -5.72
CA CYS A 16 3.62 -1.27 -5.76
C CYS A 16 4.69 -0.28 -6.26
N ALA A 17 5.93 -0.39 -5.77
CA ALA A 17 7.03 0.46 -6.23
C ALA A 17 7.38 0.24 -7.72
N ARG A 18 7.13 -0.96 -8.27
CA ARG A 18 7.27 -1.25 -9.71
C ARG A 18 6.05 -0.85 -10.55
N GLY A 19 4.99 -0.33 -9.93
CA GLY A 19 3.74 0.03 -10.62
C GLY A 19 2.87 -1.16 -11.02
N GLU A 20 3.13 -2.34 -10.47
CA GLU A 20 2.43 -3.58 -10.79
C GLU A 20 1.15 -3.77 -9.96
N LEU A 21 1.02 -3.05 -8.83
CA LEU A 21 -0.09 -3.24 -7.89
C LEU A 21 -1.35 -2.46 -8.30
N PHE A 22 -1.21 -1.16 -8.58
CA PHE A 22 -2.33 -0.29 -8.92
C PHE A 22 -2.49 -0.08 -10.44
N GLY A 23 -1.55 -0.57 -11.24
CA GLY A 23 -1.54 -0.40 -12.69
C GLY A 23 -0.82 0.88 -13.16
N PRO A 24 -0.59 1.01 -14.48
CA PRO A 24 0.19 2.10 -15.05
C PRO A 24 -0.50 3.46 -14.89
N GLY A 25 0.29 4.48 -14.52
CA GLY A 25 -0.21 5.85 -14.32
C GLY A 25 -0.88 6.11 -12.97
N ASN A 26 -1.03 5.08 -12.13
CA ASN A 26 -1.57 5.20 -10.77
C ASN A 26 -0.44 5.38 -9.74
N ALA A 27 -0.82 5.50 -8.46
CA ALA A 27 0.11 5.69 -7.36
C ALA A 27 1.18 4.58 -7.30
N GLN A 28 2.39 4.96 -6.96
CA GLN A 28 3.53 4.06 -6.79
C GLN A 28 4.24 4.42 -5.48
N LEU A 29 4.70 3.40 -4.75
CA LEU A 29 5.59 3.64 -3.62
C LEU A 29 7.01 3.99 -4.12
N PRO A 30 7.81 4.72 -3.33
CA PRO A 30 9.23 4.85 -3.60
C PRO A 30 9.92 3.48 -3.62
N ALA A 31 10.88 3.30 -4.52
CA ALA A 31 11.78 2.15 -4.50
C ALA A 31 12.89 2.34 -3.43
N PRO A 32 13.57 1.26 -2.99
CA PRO A 32 14.77 1.36 -2.17
C PRO A 32 15.84 2.27 -2.80
N PRO A 33 16.60 3.07 -2.02
CA PRO A 33 16.64 3.11 -0.55
C PRO A 33 15.55 3.99 0.09
N MET A 34 14.62 4.55 -0.69
CA MET A 34 13.58 5.45 -0.20
C MET A 34 12.31 4.72 0.28
N LEU A 35 12.23 3.40 0.12
CA LEU A 35 11.15 2.58 0.68
C LEU A 35 11.39 2.41 2.19
N MET A 36 10.63 3.14 3.01
CA MET A 36 10.85 3.24 4.47
C MET A 36 9.99 2.28 5.31
N MET A 37 9.36 1.27 4.69
CA MET A 37 8.51 0.31 5.40
C MET A 37 8.65 -1.09 4.80
N ASP A 38 8.53 -2.11 5.65
CA ASP A 38 8.65 -3.51 5.25
C ASP A 38 7.30 -4.23 5.12
N ARG A 39 6.25 -3.71 5.76
CA ARG A 39 4.89 -4.25 5.67
C ARG A 39 3.86 -3.21 6.11
N ILE A 40 2.63 -3.38 5.64
CA ILE A 40 1.44 -2.72 6.18
C ILE A 40 0.60 -3.79 6.86
N THR A 41 0.44 -3.72 8.17
CA THR A 41 -0.26 -4.75 8.95
C THR A 41 -1.78 -4.60 8.96
N SER A 42 -2.29 -3.37 8.76
CA SER A 42 -3.71 -3.07 8.69
C SER A 42 -3.96 -1.77 7.92
N ILE A 43 -4.99 -1.76 7.08
CA ILE A 43 -5.59 -0.61 6.41
C ILE A 43 -7.10 -0.78 6.53
N SER A 44 -7.79 0.28 6.93
CA SER A 44 -9.25 0.36 6.97
C SER A 44 -9.68 1.72 6.40
N GLY A 45 -10.95 1.83 6.00
CA GLY A 45 -11.55 3.11 5.58
C GLY A 45 -12.40 3.76 6.68
N ASP A 46 -12.67 3.01 7.74
CA ASP A 46 -13.60 3.33 8.84
C ASP A 46 -12.93 3.28 10.22
N GLY A 47 -11.61 3.06 10.26
CA GLY A 47 -10.80 3.04 11.47
C GLY A 47 -10.36 4.43 11.96
N GLY A 48 -9.40 4.39 12.88
CA GLY A 48 -8.72 5.58 13.40
C GLY A 48 -9.54 6.38 14.42
N GLU A 49 -8.90 7.41 14.99
CA GLU A 49 -9.50 8.27 16.04
C GLU A 49 -10.77 8.99 15.58
N HIS A 50 -10.94 9.17 14.27
CA HIS A 50 -12.04 9.93 13.68
C HIS A 50 -12.97 9.11 12.77
N GLY A 51 -12.76 7.79 12.67
CA GLY A 51 -13.60 6.90 11.86
C GLY A 51 -13.54 7.16 10.36
N LYS A 52 -12.36 7.56 9.83
CA LYS A 52 -12.15 7.95 8.43
C LYS A 52 -10.87 7.35 7.82
N GLY A 53 -10.34 6.29 8.42
CA GLY A 53 -9.10 5.62 8.01
C GLY A 53 -8.52 4.79 9.13
#